data_AF-Q38C31-F1
#
_entry.id   AF-Q38C31-F1
#
_cell.length_a   1.000
_cell.length_b   1.000
_cell.length_c   1.000
_cell.angle_alpha   90.00
_cell.angle_beta   90.00
_cell.angle_gamma   90.00
#
_symmetry.space_group_name_H-M   'P 1'
#
loop_
_entity.id
_entity.type
_entity.pdbx_description
1 polymer ?
#
loop_
_entity_poly.entity_id
_entity_poly.type
_entity_poly.pdbx_seq_one_letter_code
_entity_poly.pdbx_strand_id
1 'polypeptide(L)'
;MSDSFALDDARRIKRRRRLSRMSIEGRRRQLQYRRRHNERDGRLLYCDYCDLFVCSSLRSWGEHVISERHMENMECYYAMVEAYEPSWLGSICDDVSRAHVENHVRRHQSVSGKGSSVPIPAVVAGRVDDQEIIVGGLPKPSRTAAETYNNSCNIAGTPSVRVAGVLVASAAPPVVKVGNKPVTPTPLSVTKRE
;
A
#
# COMPACT_ATOMS: atom_id res chain seq x y z
N MET A 1 37.09 26.14 -23.03
CA MET A 1 35.95 25.33 -22.52
C MET A 1 35.14 24.67 -23.65
N SER A 2 35.12 25.21 -24.87
CA SER A 2 34.37 24.65 -26.00
C SER A 2 34.85 23.25 -26.44
N ASP A 3 36.16 23.00 -26.42
CA ASP A 3 36.74 21.72 -26.87
C ASP A 3 36.40 20.54 -25.96
N SER A 4 36.25 20.75 -24.65
CA SER A 4 35.87 19.67 -23.73
C SER A 4 34.46 19.17 -24.01
N PHE A 5 33.52 20.07 -24.32
CA PHE A 5 32.15 19.69 -24.70
C PHE A 5 32.14 18.91 -26.02
N ALA A 6 32.91 19.34 -27.02
CA ALA A 6 32.99 18.63 -28.30
C ALA A 6 33.57 17.20 -28.15
N LEU A 7 34.63 17.04 -27.34
CA LEU A 7 35.22 15.73 -27.04
C LEU A 7 34.26 14.83 -26.23
N ASP A 8 33.50 15.40 -25.30
CA ASP A 8 32.50 14.67 -24.52
C ASP A 8 31.32 14.23 -25.38
N ASP A 9 30.84 15.09 -26.29
CA ASP A 9 29.80 14.74 -27.25
C ASP A 9 30.26 13.69 -28.25
N ALA A 10 31.50 13.80 -28.76
CA ALA A 10 32.08 12.76 -29.62
C ALA A 10 32.18 11.41 -28.89
N ARG A 11 32.58 11.40 -27.61
CA ARG A 11 32.59 10.20 -26.76
C ARG A 11 31.19 9.64 -26.56
N ARG A 12 30.20 10.51 -26.33
CA ARG A 12 28.78 10.14 -26.16
C ARG A 12 28.21 9.48 -27.42
N ILE A 13 28.47 10.06 -28.59
CA ILE A 13 28.04 9.53 -29.89
C ILE A 13 28.72 8.19 -30.17
N LYS A 14 30.04 8.08 -29.94
CA LYS A 14 30.78 6.83 -30.12
C LYS A 14 30.25 5.71 -29.22
N ARG A 15 29.86 6.04 -27.98
CA ARG A 15 29.24 5.09 -27.05
C ARG A 15 27.85 4.64 -27.53
N ARG A 16 27.00 5.57 -28.00
CA ARG A 16 25.69 5.23 -28.61
C ARG A 16 25.84 4.30 -29.80
N ARG A 17 26.78 4.58 -30.72
CA ARG A 17 27.07 3.72 -31.88
C ARG A 17 27.59 2.33 -31.49
N ARG A 18 28.36 2.22 -30.41
CA ARG A 18 28.79 0.91 -29.89
C ARG A 18 27.61 0.12 -29.33
N LEU A 19 26.75 0.76 -28.53
CA LEU A 19 25.58 0.11 -27.94
C LEU A 19 24.55 -0.30 -28.99
N SER A 20 24.36 0.50 -30.05
CA SER A 20 23.45 0.15 -31.15
C SER A 20 23.97 -1.00 -32.02
N ARG A 21 25.29 -1.22 -32.06
CA ARG A 21 25.93 -2.36 -32.75
C ARG A 21 25.94 -3.64 -31.92
N MET A 22 25.72 -3.55 -30.60
CA MET A 22 25.67 -4.74 -29.76
C MET A 22 24.35 -5.46 -29.98
N SER A 23 24.43 -6.78 -30.17
CA SER A 23 23.23 -7.61 -30.19
C SER A 23 22.47 -7.51 -28.87
N ILE A 24 21.17 -7.79 -28.90
CA ILE A 24 20.32 -7.79 -27.71
C ILE A 24 20.88 -8.77 -26.66
N GLU A 25 21.35 -9.94 -27.11
CA GLU A 25 21.99 -10.95 -26.28
C GLU A 25 23.31 -10.45 -25.66
N GLY A 26 24.11 -9.72 -26.44
CA GLY A 26 25.35 -9.11 -25.96
C GLY A 26 25.09 -8.08 -24.85
N ARG A 27 24.07 -7.23 -25.01
CA ARG A 27 23.63 -6.30 -23.97
C ARG A 27 23.12 -7.04 -22.73
N ARG A 28 22.32 -8.09 -22.91
CA ARG A 28 21.82 -8.94 -21.81
C ARG A 28 22.95 -9.59 -21.01
N ARG A 29 23.94 -10.18 -21.69
CA ARG A 29 25.13 -10.77 -21.03
C ARG A 29 25.93 -9.73 -20.25
N GLN A 30 26.12 -8.55 -20.81
CA GLN A 30 26.82 -7.45 -20.12
C GLN A 30 26.06 -6.99 -18.86
N LEU A 31 24.73 -6.86 -18.95
CA LEU A 31 23.90 -6.53 -17.78
C LEU A 31 23.98 -7.62 -16.72
N GLN A 32 23.87 -8.89 -17.09
CA GLN A 32 24.02 -10.01 -16.16
C GLN A 32 25.40 -10.03 -15.48
N TYR A 33 26.47 -9.78 -16.23
CA TYR A 33 27.82 -9.67 -15.66
C TYR A 33 27.89 -8.53 -14.64
N ARG A 34 27.34 -7.34 -14.99
CA ARG A 34 27.28 -6.19 -14.08
C ARG A 34 26.45 -6.50 -12.83
N ARG A 35 25.31 -7.19 -12.96
CA ARG A 35 24.47 -7.60 -11.81
C ARG A 35 25.27 -8.49 -10.88
N ARG A 36 25.86 -9.57 -11.39
CA ARG A 36 26.68 -10.50 -10.61
C ARG A 36 27.86 -9.82 -9.92
N HIS A 37 28.49 -8.84 -10.57
CA HIS A 37 29.62 -8.13 -9.97
C HIS A 37 29.18 -7.16 -8.88
N ASN A 38 28.17 -6.32 -9.17
CA ASN A 38 27.69 -5.28 -8.27
C ASN A 38 26.91 -5.84 -7.06
N GLU A 39 26.11 -6.90 -7.26
CA GLU A 39 25.34 -7.55 -6.20
C GLU A 39 26.24 -8.40 -5.30
N ARG A 40 27.35 -8.95 -5.82
CA ARG A 40 28.35 -9.66 -5.01
C ARG A 40 28.98 -8.76 -3.95
N ASP A 41 29.21 -7.50 -4.28
CA ASP A 41 29.70 -6.50 -3.33
C ASP A 41 28.63 -6.11 -2.29
N GLY A 42 27.35 -6.42 -2.54
CA GLY A 42 26.22 -6.11 -1.66
C GLY A 42 25.89 -4.62 -1.55
N ARG A 43 26.60 -3.74 -2.27
CA ARG A 43 26.47 -2.28 -2.20
C ARG A 43 25.42 -1.72 -3.15
N LEU A 44 25.09 -2.45 -4.20
CA LEU A 44 24.20 -1.99 -5.27
C LEU A 44 23.15 -3.06 -5.56
N LEU A 45 21.90 -2.64 -5.65
CA LEU A 45 20.76 -3.43 -6.10
C LEU A 45 20.37 -2.98 -7.50
N TYR A 46 19.95 -3.91 -8.34
CA TYR A 46 19.44 -3.60 -9.67
C TYR A 46 17.93 -3.40 -9.64
N CYS A 47 17.43 -2.32 -10.25
CA CYS A 47 16.02 -2.14 -10.51
C CYS A 47 15.67 -2.55 -11.94
N ASP A 48 14.79 -3.53 -12.10
CA ASP A 48 14.34 -4.02 -13.40
C ASP A 48 13.50 -3.01 -14.19
N TYR A 49 12.69 -2.17 -13.51
CA TYR A 49 11.88 -1.16 -14.19
C TYR A 49 12.70 0.01 -14.74
N CYS A 50 13.79 0.39 -14.04
CA CYS A 50 14.57 1.57 -14.40
C CYS A 50 15.86 1.26 -15.16
N ASP A 51 16.27 -0.01 -15.25
CA ASP A 51 17.56 -0.45 -15.80
C ASP A 51 18.79 0.25 -15.14
N LEU A 52 18.70 0.48 -13.83
CA LEU A 52 19.71 1.20 -13.04
C LEU A 52 20.15 0.40 -11.82
N PHE A 53 21.42 0.60 -11.43
CA PHE A 53 21.94 0.15 -10.14
C PHE A 53 21.76 1.26 -9.11
N VAL A 54 21.15 0.92 -7.99
CA VAL A 54 20.83 1.82 -6.88
C VAL A 54 21.57 1.33 -5.64
N CYS A 55 22.02 2.26 -4.79
CA CYS A 55 22.63 1.89 -3.51
C CYS A 55 21.72 0.98 -2.68
N SER A 56 22.30 -0.06 -2.08
CA SER A 56 21.58 -1.04 -1.27
C SER A 56 21.08 -0.50 0.08
N SER A 57 21.45 0.72 0.44
CA SER A 57 20.87 1.43 1.59
C SER A 57 19.35 1.48 1.45
N LEU A 58 18.65 1.00 2.49
CA LEU A 58 17.19 0.97 2.52
C LEU A 58 16.57 2.33 2.22
N ARG A 59 17.22 3.41 2.65
CA ARG A 59 16.79 4.79 2.36
C ARG A 59 16.87 5.10 0.86
N SER A 60 18.02 4.87 0.23
CA SER A 60 18.21 5.17 -1.20
C SER A 60 17.36 4.27 -2.10
N TRP A 61 17.18 3.01 -1.72
CA TRP A 61 16.27 2.10 -2.40
C TRP A 61 14.82 2.54 -2.24
N GLY A 62 14.40 2.91 -1.03
CA GLY A 62 13.06 3.45 -0.77
C GLY A 62 12.79 4.73 -1.57
N GLU A 63 13.71 5.70 -1.51
CA GLU A 63 13.66 6.95 -2.30
C GLU A 63 13.61 6.67 -3.81
N HIS A 64 14.27 5.61 -4.28
CA HIS A 64 14.20 5.19 -5.67
C HIS A 64 12.82 4.61 -6.03
N VAL A 65 12.28 3.69 -5.25
CA VAL A 65 10.99 3.03 -5.55
C VAL A 65 9.82 4.00 -5.48
N ILE A 66 9.87 5.01 -4.60
CA ILE A 66 8.84 6.06 -4.52
C ILE A 66 9.04 7.19 -5.54
N SER A 67 10.14 7.19 -6.31
CA SER A 67 10.41 8.27 -7.26
C SER A 67 9.43 8.22 -8.43
N GLU A 68 9.04 9.40 -8.92
CA GLU A 68 8.11 9.54 -10.06
C GLU A 68 8.57 8.73 -11.27
N ARG A 69 9.87 8.80 -11.59
CA ARG A 69 10.45 8.05 -12.69
C ARG A 69 10.31 6.53 -12.54
N HIS A 70 10.41 5.99 -11.32
CA HIS A 70 10.21 4.57 -11.08
C HIS A 70 8.75 4.18 -11.31
N MET A 71 7.83 4.97 -10.77
CA MET A 71 6.39 4.78 -10.95
C MET A 71 5.99 4.85 -12.42
N GLU A 72 6.45 5.85 -13.17
CA GLU A 72 6.20 5.98 -14.61
C GLU A 72 6.70 4.76 -15.40
N ASN A 73 7.91 4.28 -15.11
CA ASN A 73 8.46 3.10 -15.78
C ASN A 73 7.68 1.83 -15.43
N MET A 74 7.25 1.70 -14.18
CA MET A 74 6.41 0.59 -13.73
C MET A 74 5.05 0.63 -14.44
N GLU A 75 4.41 1.78 -14.52
CA GLU A 75 3.13 1.97 -15.24
C GLU A 75 3.28 1.64 -16.72
N CYS A 76 4.34 2.11 -17.38
CA CYS A 76 4.62 1.77 -18.78
C CYS A 76 4.81 0.27 -18.98
N TYR A 77 5.47 -0.41 -18.04
CA TYR A 77 5.63 -1.86 -18.09
C TYR A 77 4.28 -2.58 -18.00
N TYR A 78 3.44 -2.25 -17.01
CA TYR A 78 2.14 -2.90 -16.87
C TYR A 78 1.17 -2.54 -18.02
N ALA A 79 1.23 -1.32 -18.57
CA ALA A 79 0.46 -0.95 -19.75
C ALA A 79 0.89 -1.75 -21.00
N MET A 80 2.19 -1.99 -21.16
CA MET A 80 2.69 -2.87 -22.23
C MET A 80 2.20 -4.31 -22.05
N VAL A 81 2.22 -4.82 -20.81
CA VAL A 81 1.78 -6.18 -20.54
C VAL A 81 0.26 -6.32 -20.69
N GLU A 82 -0.52 -5.34 -20.27
CA GLU A 82 -1.97 -5.31 -20.48
C GLU A 82 -2.34 -5.43 -21.97
N ALA A 83 -1.56 -4.78 -22.84
CA ALA A 83 -1.76 -4.84 -24.29
C ALA A 83 -1.39 -6.21 -24.90
N TYR A 84 -0.47 -6.96 -24.29
CA TYR A 84 0.01 -8.24 -24.82
C TYR A 84 -0.70 -9.45 -24.19
N GLU A 85 -0.92 -9.42 -22.88
CA GLU A 85 -1.43 -10.54 -22.08
C GLU A 85 -2.32 -10.06 -20.91
N PRO A 86 -3.57 -9.63 -21.20
CA PRO A 86 -4.48 -9.09 -20.19
C PRO A 86 -4.93 -10.13 -19.15
N SER A 87 -4.96 -11.42 -19.52
CA SER A 87 -5.34 -12.51 -18.63
C SER A 87 -4.34 -12.74 -17.50
N TRP A 88 -3.04 -12.62 -17.80
CA TRP A 88 -1.98 -12.69 -16.80
C TRP A 88 -2.08 -11.53 -15.81
N LEU A 89 -2.29 -10.31 -16.31
CA LEU A 89 -2.49 -9.14 -15.46
C LEU A 89 -3.75 -9.30 -14.59
N GLY A 90 -4.83 -9.84 -15.15
CA GLY A 90 -6.04 -10.19 -14.39
C GLY A 90 -5.74 -11.14 -13.23
N SER A 91 -4.96 -12.19 -13.45
CA SER A 91 -4.53 -13.12 -12.39
C SER A 91 -3.73 -12.42 -11.29
N ILE A 92 -2.83 -11.49 -11.65
CA ILE A 92 -2.07 -10.71 -10.67
C ILE A 92 -3.02 -9.82 -9.86
N CYS A 93 -3.95 -9.14 -10.51
CA CYS A 93 -4.95 -8.31 -9.85
C CYS A 93 -5.82 -9.11 -8.88
N ASP A 94 -6.22 -10.33 -9.27
CA ASP A 94 -6.98 -11.24 -8.43
C ASP A 94 -6.17 -11.72 -7.21
N ASP A 95 -4.90 -12.06 -7.41
CA ASP A 95 -4.00 -12.46 -6.33
C ASP A 95 -3.72 -11.31 -5.35
N VAL A 96 -3.51 -10.08 -5.86
CA VAL A 96 -3.36 -8.87 -5.04
C VAL A 96 -4.65 -8.59 -4.26
N SER A 97 -5.81 -8.71 -4.91
CA SER A 97 -7.11 -8.52 -4.26
C SER A 97 -7.33 -9.55 -3.15
N ARG A 98 -7.00 -10.82 -3.40
CA ARG A 98 -7.04 -11.89 -2.39
C ARG A 98 -6.10 -11.59 -1.22
N ALA A 99 -4.86 -11.21 -1.50
CA ALA A 99 -3.88 -10.86 -0.48
C ALA A 99 -4.33 -9.65 0.36
N HIS A 100 -5.01 -8.66 -0.23
CA HIS A 100 -5.61 -7.56 0.52
C HIS A 100 -6.71 -8.03 1.47
N VAL A 101 -7.60 -8.91 1.01
CA VAL A 101 -8.66 -9.49 1.85
C VAL A 101 -8.04 -10.32 2.98
N GLU A 102 -7.06 -11.17 2.70
CA GLU A 102 -6.36 -11.96 3.71
C GLU A 102 -5.65 -11.09 4.75
N ASN A 103 -4.97 -10.03 4.30
CA ASN A 103 -4.32 -9.07 5.21
C ASN A 103 -5.36 -8.30 6.04
N HIS A 104 -6.51 -7.97 5.48
CA HIS A 104 -7.61 -7.36 6.21
C HIS A 104 -8.15 -8.30 7.30
N VAL A 105 -8.41 -9.57 6.97
CA VAL A 105 -8.82 -10.60 7.94
C VAL A 105 -7.78 -10.78 9.03
N ARG A 106 -6.49 -10.87 8.67
CA ARG A 106 -5.39 -11.01 9.63
C ARG A 106 -5.33 -9.84 10.60
N ARG A 107 -5.46 -8.60 10.09
CA ARG A 107 -5.50 -7.39 10.94
C ARG A 107 -6.74 -7.40 11.84
N HIS A 108 -7.91 -7.76 11.32
CA HIS A 108 -9.13 -7.87 12.13
C HIS A 108 -8.98 -8.89 13.26
N GLN A 109 -8.49 -10.09 12.97
CA GLN A 109 -8.26 -11.13 13.97
C GLN A 109 -7.20 -10.75 15.01
N SER A 110 -6.21 -9.92 14.64
CA SER A 110 -5.22 -9.43 15.60
C SER A 110 -5.81 -8.49 16.66
N VAL A 111 -6.91 -7.80 16.34
CA VAL A 111 -7.60 -6.86 17.23
C VAL A 111 -8.78 -7.53 17.95
N SER A 112 -9.58 -8.31 17.23
CA SER A 112 -10.84 -8.91 17.71
C SER A 112 -10.67 -10.32 18.30
N GLY A 113 -9.47 -10.90 18.18
CA GLY A 113 -9.17 -12.26 18.63
C GLY A 113 -9.15 -13.28 17.49
N LYS A 114 -8.42 -14.37 17.73
CA LYS A 114 -8.21 -15.45 16.74
C LYS A 114 -9.52 -16.19 16.49
N GLY A 115 -9.86 -16.39 15.22
CA GLY A 115 -11.14 -16.99 14.81
C GLY A 115 -12.30 -15.99 14.71
N SER A 116 -12.08 -14.70 15.02
CA SER A 116 -13.07 -13.67 14.73
C SER A 116 -13.31 -13.57 13.22
N SER A 117 -14.56 -13.71 12.80
CA SER A 117 -14.99 -13.47 11.42
C SER A 117 -14.98 -11.98 11.12
N VAL A 118 -14.49 -11.59 9.95
CA VAL A 118 -14.69 -10.20 9.46
C VAL A 118 -16.18 -9.99 9.26
N PRO A 119 -16.78 -8.92 9.82
CA PRO A 119 -18.20 -8.67 9.66
C PRO A 119 -18.52 -8.49 8.18
N ILE A 120 -19.47 -9.26 7.67
CA ILE A 120 -20.02 -9.08 6.32
C ILE A 120 -20.73 -7.73 6.33
N PRO A 121 -20.47 -6.80 5.39
CA PRO A 121 -21.23 -5.56 5.31
C PRO A 121 -22.73 -5.86 5.13
N ALA A 122 -23.60 -5.00 5.63
CA ALA A 122 -25.04 -5.15 5.44
C ALA A 122 -25.37 -5.11 3.94
N VAL A 123 -25.84 -6.23 3.39
CA VAL A 123 -26.25 -6.35 1.98
C VAL A 123 -27.72 -6.75 1.95
N VAL A 124 -28.54 -6.03 1.18
CA VAL A 124 -29.92 -6.41 0.92
C VAL A 124 -29.89 -7.64 0.01
N ALA A 125 -30.17 -8.82 0.58
CA ALA A 125 -30.20 -10.09 -0.14
C ALA A 125 -31.49 -10.30 -0.92
N GLY A 126 -32.56 -9.58 -0.56
CA GLY A 126 -33.84 -9.65 -1.24
C GLY A 126 -34.84 -8.66 -0.67
N ARG A 127 -35.96 -8.49 -1.37
CA ARG A 127 -37.08 -7.66 -0.93
C ARG A 127 -38.36 -8.47 -1.05
N VAL A 128 -39.14 -8.51 0.02
CA VAL A 128 -40.48 -9.10 0.05
C VAL A 128 -41.42 -7.96 0.40
N ASP A 129 -42.24 -7.56 -0.58
CA ASP A 129 -43.09 -6.36 -0.50
C ASP A 129 -42.30 -5.08 -0.14
N ASP A 130 -42.59 -4.49 1.02
CA ASP A 130 -41.91 -3.30 1.56
C ASP A 130 -40.89 -3.63 2.66
N GLN A 131 -40.54 -4.92 2.83
CA GLN A 131 -39.51 -5.35 3.77
C GLN A 131 -38.25 -5.82 3.02
N GLU A 132 -37.10 -5.27 3.42
CA GLU A 132 -35.79 -5.67 2.90
C GLU A 132 -35.17 -6.76 3.79
N ILE A 133 -34.76 -7.87 3.18
CA ILE A 133 -33.98 -8.91 3.86
C ILE A 133 -32.51 -8.49 3.79
N ILE A 134 -31.98 -8.02 4.92
CA ILE A 134 -30.59 -7.60 5.04
C ILE A 134 -29.78 -8.75 5.64
N VAL A 135 -28.72 -9.16 4.95
CA VAL A 135 -27.76 -10.17 5.40
C VAL A 135 -26.45 -9.47 5.78
N GLY A 136 -25.89 -9.85 6.92
CA GLY A 136 -24.61 -9.33 7.41
C GLY A 136 -24.78 -8.32 8.54
N GLY A 137 -23.99 -7.26 8.50
CA GLY A 137 -23.88 -6.24 9.55
C GLY A 137 -25.15 -5.40 9.75
N LEU A 138 -25.08 -4.49 10.72
CA LEU A 138 -26.17 -3.55 10.99
C LEU A 138 -26.34 -2.62 9.76
N PRO A 139 -27.56 -2.44 9.21
CA PRO A 139 -27.77 -1.47 8.14
C PRO A 139 -27.29 -0.10 8.58
N LYS A 140 -26.45 0.53 7.76
CA LYS A 140 -26.04 1.91 8.00
C LYS A 140 -27.32 2.75 7.91
N PRO A 141 -27.71 3.50 8.95
CA PRO A 141 -28.84 4.39 8.82
C PRO A 141 -28.57 5.32 7.65
N SER A 142 -29.51 5.39 6.72
CA SER A 142 -29.56 6.39 5.65
C SER A 142 -29.59 7.78 6.30
N ARG A 143 -28.42 8.29 6.68
CA ARG A 143 -28.22 9.68 7.06
C ARG A 143 -27.13 10.20 6.16
N THR A 144 -27.57 11.08 5.27
CA THR A 144 -26.82 12.20 4.72
C THR A 144 -26.12 12.94 5.86
N ALA A 145 -24.97 12.44 6.28
CA ALA A 145 -24.07 13.12 7.18
C ALA A 145 -22.65 12.85 6.69
N ALA A 146 -22.03 13.91 6.15
CA ALA A 146 -20.66 13.93 5.71
C ALA A 146 -19.74 13.52 6.86
N GLU A 147 -19.24 12.29 6.86
CA GLU A 147 -18.26 11.84 7.85
C GLU A 147 -16.89 11.73 7.19
N THR A 148 -16.13 12.80 7.44
CA THR A 148 -14.73 13.02 7.10
C THR A 148 -13.86 11.88 7.64
N TYR A 149 -13.07 11.32 6.72
CA TYR A 149 -12.15 10.21 6.90
C TYR A 149 -11.00 10.58 7.85
N ASN A 150 -11.09 10.26 9.14
CA ASN A 150 -9.98 10.44 10.08
C ASN A 150 -9.49 9.08 10.58
N ASN A 151 -8.61 8.47 9.78
CA ASN A 151 -7.75 7.36 10.17
C ASN A 151 -6.77 7.83 11.24
N SER A 152 -6.95 7.39 12.49
CA SER A 152 -5.89 7.37 13.50
C SER A 152 -6.25 6.37 14.59
N CYS A 153 -5.71 5.17 14.46
CA CYS A 153 -5.57 4.20 15.53
C CYS A 153 -4.83 4.82 16.72
N ASN A 154 -5.37 4.70 17.94
CA ASN A 154 -4.60 4.52 19.18
C ASN A 154 -5.52 4.22 20.38
N ILE A 155 -5.66 2.93 20.63
CA ILE A 155 -5.61 2.23 21.92
C ILE A 155 -5.70 3.14 23.17
N ALA A 156 -6.86 3.07 23.84
CA ALA A 156 -7.07 3.31 25.27
C ALA A 156 -6.75 4.69 25.89
N GLY A 157 -6.50 5.73 25.10
CA GLY A 157 -6.48 7.12 25.57
C GLY A 157 -7.73 7.87 25.12
N THR A 158 -8.42 8.57 26.01
CA THR A 158 -9.49 9.52 25.64
C THR A 158 -9.02 10.41 24.48
N PRO A 159 -9.75 10.49 23.36
CA PRO A 159 -9.28 11.26 22.21
C PRO A 159 -9.13 12.72 22.63
N SER A 160 -7.92 13.22 22.50
CA SER A 160 -7.59 14.62 22.75
C SER A 160 -6.85 15.18 21.56
N VAL A 161 -7.29 16.33 21.06
CA VAL A 161 -6.63 17.04 19.96
C VAL A 161 -5.61 17.99 20.57
N ARG A 162 -4.35 17.89 20.11
CA ARG A 162 -3.28 18.82 20.48
C ARG A 162 -2.74 19.52 19.24
N VAL A 163 -2.51 20.82 19.33
CA VAL A 163 -1.85 21.63 18.30
C VAL A 163 -0.63 22.28 18.95
N ALA A 164 0.57 22.03 18.41
CA ALA A 164 1.83 22.53 18.95
C ALA A 164 2.03 22.28 20.47
N GLY A 165 1.58 21.10 20.95
CA GLY A 165 1.67 20.71 22.37
C GLY A 165 0.51 21.18 23.26
N VAL A 166 -0.31 22.14 22.79
CA VAL A 166 -1.47 22.68 23.52
C VAL A 166 -2.70 21.81 23.29
N LEU A 167 -3.41 21.43 24.36
CA LEU A 167 -4.66 20.66 24.32
C LEU A 167 -5.81 21.57 23.87
N VAL A 168 -6.39 21.30 22.70
CA VAL A 168 -7.45 22.13 22.09
C VAL A 168 -8.84 21.54 22.35
N ALA A 169 -8.94 20.23 22.47
CA ALA A 169 -10.19 19.56 22.82
C ALA A 169 -9.89 18.25 23.56
N SER A 170 -10.58 18.00 24.67
CA SER A 170 -10.72 16.66 25.25
C SER A 170 -12.13 16.17 25.00
N ALA A 171 -12.28 14.94 24.51
CA ALA A 171 -13.58 14.30 24.45
C ALA A 171 -13.97 13.82 25.85
N ALA A 172 -15.03 14.42 26.42
CA ALA A 172 -15.69 13.83 27.57
C ALA A 172 -16.25 12.44 27.19
N PRO A 173 -16.17 11.44 28.08
CA PRO A 173 -16.64 10.09 27.78
C PRO A 173 -18.15 10.11 27.45
N PRO A 174 -18.60 9.30 26.46
CA PRO A 174 -20.00 9.24 26.11
C PRO A 174 -20.83 8.71 27.29
N VAL A 175 -21.75 9.51 27.78
CA VAL A 175 -22.76 9.07 28.75
C VAL A 175 -23.79 8.23 28.00
N VAL A 176 -23.69 6.91 28.11
CA VAL A 176 -24.70 6.00 27.58
C VAL A 176 -25.93 6.07 28.49
N LYS A 177 -27.04 6.60 27.95
CA LYS A 177 -28.33 6.61 28.63
C LYS A 177 -29.14 5.40 28.16
N VAL A 178 -29.62 4.60 29.09
CA VAL A 178 -30.62 3.55 28.84
C VAL A 178 -31.92 4.05 29.46
N GLY A 179 -32.83 4.57 28.63
CA GLY A 179 -33.98 5.34 29.08
C GLY A 179 -33.56 6.64 29.78
N ASN A 180 -34.21 6.97 30.90
CA ASN A 180 -33.93 8.19 31.68
C ASN A 180 -32.79 8.03 32.71
N LYS A 181 -32.09 6.89 32.73
CA LYS A 181 -31.01 6.64 33.69
C LYS A 181 -29.65 6.56 32.97
N PRO A 182 -28.64 7.35 33.39
CA PRO A 182 -27.28 7.20 32.91
C PRO A 182 -26.70 5.88 33.44
N VAL A 183 -26.10 5.07 32.57
CA VAL A 183 -25.44 3.81 32.95
C VAL A 183 -23.94 3.99 32.77
N THR A 184 -23.20 3.83 33.87
CA THR A 184 -21.74 3.84 33.86
C THR A 184 -21.24 2.51 33.29
N PRO A 185 -20.41 2.49 32.22
CA PRO A 185 -19.90 1.25 31.65
C PRO A 185 -19.06 0.51 32.70
N THR A 186 -19.47 -0.72 33.03
CA THR A 186 -18.75 -1.58 33.98
C THR A 186 -17.48 -2.10 33.30
N PRO A 187 -16.30 -1.99 33.94
CA PRO A 187 -15.05 -2.51 33.38
C PRO A 187 -15.13 -4.04 33.27
N LEU A 188 -14.98 -4.56 32.06
CA LEU A 188 -14.87 -6.00 31.80
C LEU A 188 -13.57 -6.51 32.45
N SER A 189 -13.70 -7.26 33.54
CA SER A 189 -12.58 -7.96 34.16
C SER A 189 -12.14 -9.10 33.25
N VAL A 190 -10.95 -8.94 32.66
CA VAL A 190 -10.28 -10.02 31.93
C VAL A 190 -9.83 -11.06 32.95
N THR A 191 -10.59 -12.15 33.07
CA THR A 191 -10.18 -13.31 33.85
C THR A 191 -9.03 -13.99 33.13
N LYS A 192 -7.84 -13.83 33.71
CA LYS A 192 -6.61 -14.52 33.34
C LYS A 192 -6.84 -16.03 33.58
N ARG A 193 -7.12 -16.80 32.53
CA ARG A 193 -7.09 -18.27 32.62
C ARG A 193 -5.63 -18.71 32.55
N GLU A 194 -5.22 -19.43 33.59
CA GLU A 194 -3.97 -20.19 33.69
C GLU A 194 -3.83 -21.23 32.57
#